data_AF-D7FZS4-F1
#
_entry.id   AF-D7FZS4-F1
#
_cell.length_a   1.000
_cell.length_b   1.000
_cell.length_c   1.000
_cell.angle_alpha   90.00
_cell.angle_beta   90.00
_cell.angle_gamma   90.00
#
_symmetry.space_group_name_H-M   'P 1'
#
loop_
_entity.id
_entity.type
_entity.pdbx_description
1 polymer ?
#
loop_
_entity_poly.entity_id
_entity_poly.type
_entity_poly.pdbx_seq_one_letter_code
_entity_poly.pdbx_strand_id
1 'polypeptide(L)'
;MDGCGAGSGEGPNEKHWSRRKADLMETYRNALGTPQKVEEMNNNGSVVEDPKIMLDERHMVQTTRVVRAVKHFLQLEVQDGVAKMEHSREVAKVYEVDPSTVRRWVKKLCKGGSVVIRKRQYNKREAHPYIDDEDIRNGLREYIDRRLYRRKRDEPRLRIADVQKWINDDLLKEELAGTRGFSRRTVHKWMQKLDFRWSRHRKWVDVDGHNRPDVVTPRPRGRNGDGNNQPQ
;
A
#
# COMPACT_ATOMS: atom_id res chain seq x y z
N MET A 1 18.52 -20.56 32.96
CA MET A 1 18.56 -19.11 32.63
C MET A 1 18.88 -19.07 31.16
N ASP A 2 17.87 -19.17 30.31
CA ASP A 2 18.06 -19.36 28.87
C ASP A 2 17.44 -18.16 28.16
N GLY A 3 18.33 -17.33 27.60
CA GLY A 3 18.00 -16.11 26.90
C GLY A 3 17.45 -16.42 25.51
N CYS A 4 16.18 -16.09 25.29
CA CYS A 4 15.59 -16.05 23.96
C CYS A 4 16.12 -14.84 23.20
N GLY A 5 17.10 -15.06 22.30
CA GLY A 5 17.54 -14.08 21.33
C GLY A 5 16.44 -13.82 20.29
N ALA A 6 15.83 -12.64 20.34
CA ALA A 6 14.93 -12.16 19.31
C ALA A 6 15.73 -11.78 18.07
N GLY A 7 15.82 -12.69 17.10
CA GLY A 7 16.33 -12.38 15.77
C GLY A 7 15.35 -11.47 15.03
N SER A 8 15.68 -10.19 14.91
CA SER A 8 15.02 -9.24 14.03
C SER A 8 15.30 -9.63 12.58
N GLY A 9 14.42 -10.45 12.01
CA GLY A 9 14.45 -10.79 10.58
C GLY A 9 14.08 -9.56 9.75
N GLU A 10 15.09 -8.85 9.26
CA GLU A 10 14.94 -7.89 8.16
C GLU A 10 14.29 -8.61 6.97
N GLY A 11 13.08 -8.19 6.61
CA GLY A 11 12.32 -8.80 5.53
C GLY A 11 13.06 -8.63 4.19
N PRO A 12 13.03 -9.63 3.29
CA PRO A 12 13.75 -9.61 2.00
C PRO A 12 13.34 -8.48 1.03
N ASN A 13 12.36 -7.64 1.39
CA ASN A 13 11.89 -6.53 0.58
C ASN A 13 12.75 -5.25 0.77
N GLU A 14 13.33 -5.04 1.95
CA GLU A 14 13.96 -3.76 2.31
C GLU A 14 15.28 -3.52 1.54
N LYS A 15 16.08 -4.57 1.35
CA LYS A 15 17.32 -4.51 0.54
C LYS A 15 17.07 -4.22 -0.93
N HIS A 16 15.96 -4.69 -1.48
CA HIS A 16 15.56 -4.42 -2.87
C HIS A 16 15.13 -2.96 -3.06
N TRP A 17 14.47 -2.37 -2.05
CA TRP A 17 14.12 -0.94 -2.06
C TRP A 17 15.34 -0.04 -1.89
N SER A 18 16.29 -0.38 -1.03
CA SER A 18 17.51 0.42 -0.85
C SER A 18 18.35 0.49 -2.13
N ARG A 19 18.49 -0.63 -2.87
CA ARG A 19 19.15 -0.61 -4.19
C ARG A 19 18.38 0.21 -5.22
N ARG A 20 17.06 0.01 -5.34
CA ARG A 20 16.24 0.83 -6.24
C ARG A 20 16.25 2.32 -5.89
N LYS A 21 16.32 2.66 -4.60
CA LYS A 21 16.42 4.05 -4.12
C LYS A 21 17.77 4.66 -4.51
N ALA A 22 18.87 3.91 -4.35
CA ALA A 22 20.19 4.33 -4.80
C ALA A 22 20.22 4.56 -6.32
N ASP A 23 19.70 3.60 -7.11
CA ASP A 23 19.62 3.72 -8.57
C ASP A 23 18.75 4.89 -8.99
N LEU A 24 17.59 5.11 -8.34
CA LEU A 24 16.71 6.23 -8.64
C LEU A 24 17.38 7.58 -8.33
N MET A 25 18.11 7.67 -7.21
CA MET A 25 18.87 8.85 -6.82
C MET A 25 20.07 9.09 -7.73
N GLU A 26 20.76 8.04 -8.19
CA GLU A 26 21.83 8.10 -9.20
C GLU A 26 21.26 8.58 -10.54
N THR A 27 20.12 8.04 -10.95
CA THR A 27 19.40 8.47 -12.16
C THR A 27 18.94 9.91 -12.04
N TYR A 28 18.49 10.34 -10.85
CA TYR A 28 18.10 11.72 -10.59
C TYR A 28 19.31 12.67 -10.57
N ARG A 29 20.42 12.25 -9.98
CA ARG A 29 21.70 12.98 -9.98
C ARG A 29 22.25 13.13 -11.41
N ASN A 30 22.10 12.10 -12.23
CA ASN A 30 22.51 12.09 -13.64
C ASN A 30 21.55 12.90 -14.53
N ALA A 31 20.24 12.81 -14.30
CA ALA A 31 19.22 13.54 -15.07
C ALA A 31 19.17 15.03 -14.75
N LEU A 32 19.51 15.42 -13.51
CA LEU A 32 19.60 16.82 -13.11
C LEU A 32 20.96 17.45 -13.44
N GLY A 33 21.96 16.68 -13.87
CA GLY A 33 23.34 17.15 -13.99
C GLY A 33 23.95 17.56 -12.64
N THR A 34 25.27 17.70 -12.58
CA THR A 34 25.90 18.43 -11.47
C THR A 34 25.36 19.86 -11.45
N PRO A 35 25.19 20.51 -10.29
CA PRO A 35 24.74 21.91 -10.22
C PRO A 35 25.54 22.84 -11.16
N GLN A 36 26.86 22.58 -11.29
CA GLN A 36 27.74 23.25 -12.26
C GLN A 36 27.30 23.05 -13.72
N LYS A 37 26.86 21.86 -14.12
CA LYS A 37 26.42 21.60 -15.51
C LYS A 37 25.10 22.29 -15.84
N VAL A 38 24.20 22.45 -14.88
CA VAL A 38 22.93 23.17 -15.09
C VAL A 38 23.17 24.67 -15.21
N GLU A 39 24.10 25.23 -14.44
CA GLU A 39 24.54 26.62 -14.57
C GLU A 39 25.37 26.85 -15.85
N GLU A 40 26.22 25.91 -16.25
CA GLU A 40 26.96 25.96 -17.52
C GLU A 40 26.03 25.83 -18.74
N MET A 41 24.97 25.01 -18.67
CA MET A 41 23.96 24.92 -19.75
C MET A 41 23.07 26.17 -19.82
N ASN A 42 22.92 26.93 -18.74
CA ASN A 42 22.27 28.24 -18.77
C ASN A 42 23.19 29.37 -19.26
N ASN A 43 24.51 29.22 -19.13
CA ASN A 43 25.49 30.26 -19.49
C ASN A 43 26.13 30.07 -20.88
N ASN A 44 26.20 28.84 -21.40
CA ASN A 44 26.70 28.56 -22.75
C ASN A 44 25.52 28.48 -23.73
N GLY A 45 25.13 29.63 -24.28
CA GLY A 45 24.08 29.80 -25.29
C GLY A 45 24.38 29.14 -26.65
N SER A 46 24.69 27.85 -26.67
CA SER A 46 24.71 27.03 -27.88
C SER A 46 23.41 26.23 -27.93
N VAL A 47 22.36 26.91 -28.39
CA VAL A 47 21.11 26.27 -28.77
C VAL A 47 21.37 25.56 -30.09
N VAL A 48 21.57 24.24 -30.04
CA VAL A 48 21.34 23.40 -31.21
C VAL A 48 19.83 23.46 -31.45
N GLU A 49 19.41 24.33 -32.37
CA GLU A 49 18.03 24.49 -32.78
C GLU A 49 17.59 23.22 -33.52
N ASP A 50 17.12 22.21 -32.79
CA ASP A 50 16.23 21.21 -33.35
C ASP A 50 14.86 21.89 -33.58
N PRO A 51 14.47 22.19 -34.82
CA PRO A 51 13.31 23.01 -35.09
C PRO A 51 12.07 22.13 -35.07
N LYS A 52 11.59 21.70 -33.89
CA LYS A 52 10.20 21.19 -33.77
C LYS A 52 9.56 21.07 -32.39
N ILE A 53 10.16 21.58 -31.33
CA ILE A 53 9.44 21.70 -30.05
C ILE A 53 9.75 23.04 -29.39
N MET A 54 9.23 24.14 -29.96
CA MET A 54 9.01 25.35 -29.17
C MET A 54 7.94 25.01 -28.11
N LEU A 55 8.40 24.55 -26.94
CA LEU A 55 7.59 24.48 -25.74
C LEU A 55 7.23 25.92 -25.38
N ASP A 56 5.96 26.27 -25.58
CA ASP A 56 5.30 27.46 -25.02
C ASP A 56 5.85 27.75 -23.62
N GLU A 57 6.27 29.00 -23.32
CA GLU A 57 6.84 29.39 -22.03
C GLU A 57 6.00 28.91 -20.84
N ARG A 58 4.67 28.86 -21.03
CA ARG A 58 3.72 28.32 -20.04
C ARG A 58 3.98 26.85 -19.72
N HIS A 59 4.34 26.04 -20.71
CA HIS A 59 4.72 24.64 -20.48
C HIS A 59 6.06 24.52 -19.76
N MET A 60 7.04 25.38 -20.06
CA MET A 60 8.32 25.37 -19.34
C MET A 60 8.12 25.68 -17.85
N VAL A 61 7.34 26.71 -17.53
CA VAL A 61 7.03 27.07 -16.13
C VAL A 61 6.33 25.92 -15.40
N GLN A 62 5.33 25.30 -16.03
CA GLN A 62 4.61 24.17 -15.41
C GLN A 62 5.51 22.95 -15.23
N THR A 63 6.37 22.63 -16.22
CA THR A 63 7.32 21.52 -16.14
C THR A 63 8.31 21.74 -15.00
N THR A 64 8.85 22.96 -14.87
CA THR A 64 9.74 23.34 -13.78
C THR A 64 9.05 23.21 -12.41
N ARG A 65 7.78 23.62 -12.28
CA ARG A 65 6.99 23.45 -11.05
C ARG A 65 6.83 21.97 -10.67
N VAL A 66 6.52 21.11 -11.65
CA VAL A 66 6.40 19.66 -11.43
C VAL A 66 7.72 19.05 -10.98
N VAL A 67 8.83 19.36 -11.65
CA VAL A 67 10.16 18.83 -11.31
C VAL A 67 10.57 19.27 -9.91
N ARG A 68 10.35 20.54 -9.56
CA ARG A 68 10.63 21.07 -8.21
C ARG A 68 9.77 20.39 -7.14
N ALA A 69 8.48 20.19 -7.40
CA ALA A 69 7.59 19.49 -6.48
C ALA A 69 8.01 18.04 -6.24
N VAL A 70 8.35 17.31 -7.30
CA VAL A 70 8.83 15.93 -7.20
C VAL A 70 10.18 15.86 -6.47
N LYS A 71 11.10 16.79 -6.75
CA LYS A 71 12.38 16.89 -6.03
C LYS A 71 12.16 17.10 -4.53
N HIS A 72 11.28 18.05 -4.17
CA HIS A 72 10.96 18.35 -2.78
C HIS A 72 10.37 17.12 -2.07
N PHE A 73 9.44 16.43 -2.71
CA PHE A 73 8.87 15.17 -2.19
C PHE A 73 9.94 14.11 -1.90
N LEU A 74 10.85 13.88 -2.85
CA LEU A 74 11.91 12.88 -2.70
C LEU A 74 12.91 13.26 -1.60
N GLN A 75 13.14 14.56 -1.37
CA GLN A 75 13.99 15.03 -0.27
C GLN A 75 13.39 14.69 1.09
N LEU A 76 12.09 14.95 1.28
CA LEU A 76 11.37 14.56 2.50
C LEU A 76 11.40 13.04 2.71
N GLU A 77 11.19 12.25 1.64
CA GLU A 77 11.26 10.78 1.71
C GLU A 77 12.68 10.24 2.05
N VAL A 78 13.73 11.01 1.79
CA VAL A 78 15.10 10.68 2.20
C VAL A 78 15.33 11.02 3.67
N GLN A 79 14.74 12.10 4.18
CA GLN A 79 14.95 12.59 5.55
C GLN A 79 14.13 11.82 6.58
N ASP A 80 12.83 11.69 6.38
CA ASP A 80 11.89 11.25 7.42
C ASP A 80 11.38 9.80 7.24
N GLY A 81 11.60 9.21 6.07
CA GLY A 81 11.16 7.85 5.77
C GLY A 81 9.68 7.76 5.38
N VAL A 82 9.02 6.67 5.80
CA VAL A 82 7.86 5.99 5.13
C VAL A 82 6.58 6.85 4.91
N ALA A 83 6.49 8.08 5.42
CA ALA A 83 5.26 8.89 5.42
C ALA A 83 4.94 9.58 4.07
N LYS A 84 4.74 8.81 2.99
CA LYS A 84 4.48 9.35 1.63
C LYS A 84 3.25 10.26 1.57
N MET A 85 2.19 9.95 2.32
CA MET A 85 0.98 10.76 2.38
C MET A 85 1.27 12.14 2.99
N GLU A 86 1.99 12.18 4.10
CA GLU A 86 2.31 13.43 4.80
C GLU A 86 3.23 14.31 3.96
N HIS A 87 4.30 13.75 3.39
CA HIS A 87 5.18 14.47 2.47
C HIS A 87 4.42 15.01 1.26
N SER A 88 3.45 14.24 0.73
CA SER A 88 2.65 14.72 -0.40
C SER A 88 1.76 15.90 -0.03
N ARG A 89 1.29 15.99 1.22
CA ARG A 89 0.50 17.11 1.73
C ARG A 89 1.35 18.35 1.94
N GLU A 90 2.55 18.18 2.49
CA GLU A 90 3.49 19.27 2.69
C GLU A 90 3.88 19.90 1.34
N VAL A 91 4.30 19.07 0.39
CA VAL A 91 4.64 19.51 -0.97
C VAL A 91 3.41 20.13 -1.67
N ALA A 92 2.24 19.53 -1.51
CA ALA A 92 0.99 20.08 -2.07
C ALA A 92 0.68 21.50 -1.59
N LYS A 93 0.92 21.81 -0.31
CA LYS A 93 0.75 23.16 0.24
C LYS A 93 1.71 24.15 -0.41
N VAL A 94 3.00 23.82 -0.48
CA VAL A 94 4.04 24.69 -1.04
C VAL A 94 3.80 24.98 -2.52
N TYR A 95 3.39 23.96 -3.26
CA TYR A 95 3.20 24.06 -4.70
C TYR A 95 1.75 24.21 -5.10
N GLU A 96 0.81 24.55 -4.20
CA GLU A 96 -0.63 24.75 -4.46
C GLU A 96 -1.24 23.72 -5.42
N VAL A 97 -1.04 22.44 -5.13
CA VAL A 97 -1.61 21.33 -5.91
C VAL A 97 -2.26 20.31 -5.00
N ASP A 98 -3.09 19.45 -5.56
CA ASP A 98 -3.68 18.35 -4.80
C ASP A 98 -2.60 17.31 -4.40
N PRO A 99 -2.58 16.80 -3.15
CA PRO A 99 -1.60 15.80 -2.71
C PRO A 99 -1.55 14.55 -3.60
N SER A 100 -2.70 14.09 -4.10
CA SER A 100 -2.77 12.93 -5.01
C SER A 100 -2.09 13.22 -6.35
N THR A 101 -2.01 14.49 -6.76
CA THR A 101 -1.32 14.91 -7.99
C THR A 101 0.18 14.78 -7.83
N VAL A 102 0.73 15.19 -6.68
CA VAL A 102 2.16 15.01 -6.35
C VAL A 102 2.53 13.54 -6.37
N ARG A 103 1.78 12.69 -5.67
CA ARG A 103 2.01 11.23 -5.64
C ARG A 103 1.96 10.62 -7.04
N ARG A 104 1.04 11.09 -7.89
CA ARG A 104 0.94 10.64 -9.28
C ARG A 104 2.15 11.02 -10.11
N TRP A 105 2.69 12.23 -9.94
CA TRP A 105 3.91 12.67 -10.63
C TRP A 105 5.10 11.80 -10.23
N VAL A 106 5.29 11.58 -8.93
CA VAL A 106 6.34 10.71 -8.38
C VAL A 106 6.21 9.29 -8.95
N LYS A 107 5.00 8.71 -8.89
CA LYS A 107 4.74 7.36 -9.42
C LYS A 107 4.99 7.24 -10.92
N LYS A 108 4.67 8.28 -11.71
CA LYS A 108 5.01 8.32 -13.14
C LYS A 108 6.51 8.33 -13.37
N LEU A 109 7.22 9.17 -12.61
CA LEU A 109 8.67 9.29 -12.71
C LEU A 109 9.36 7.97 -12.33
N CYS A 110 8.96 7.33 -11.22
CA CYS A 110 9.54 6.05 -10.78
C CYS A 110 9.28 4.89 -11.75
N LYS A 111 8.31 5.01 -12.65
CA LYS A 111 8.04 4.03 -13.72
C LYS A 111 8.89 4.28 -14.98
N GLY A 112 9.87 5.18 -14.92
CA GLY A 112 10.67 5.60 -16.08
C GLY A 112 9.88 6.49 -17.06
N GLY A 113 8.73 7.01 -16.63
CA GLY A 113 7.92 7.91 -17.45
C GLY A 113 8.41 9.35 -17.31
N SER A 114 8.45 10.08 -18.43
CA SER A 114 8.50 11.55 -18.36
C SER A 114 7.19 12.08 -17.79
N VAL A 115 7.27 13.06 -16.89
CA VAL A 115 6.08 13.76 -16.38
C VAL A 115 5.64 14.79 -17.43
N VAL A 116 5.27 14.29 -18.61
CA VAL A 116 4.75 15.13 -19.69
C VAL A 116 3.39 15.65 -19.23
N ILE A 117 3.31 16.96 -19.03
CA ILE A 117 2.05 17.68 -18.86
C ILE A 117 1.38 17.69 -20.23
N ARG A 118 0.58 16.67 -20.51
CA ARG A 118 -0.20 16.65 -21.74
C ARG A 118 -1.20 17.81 -21.68
N LYS A 119 -1.19 18.68 -22.70
CA LYS A 119 -2.30 19.63 -22.95
C LYS A 119 -3.61 18.87 -22.80
N ARG A 120 -4.57 19.45 -22.08
CA ARG A 120 -5.88 18.89 -21.69
C ARG A 120 -6.62 18.22 -22.87
N GLN A 121 -6.20 17.04 -23.30
CA GLN A 121 -7.07 16.14 -24.00
C GLN A 121 -8.00 15.59 -22.95
N TYR A 122 -9.29 15.63 -23.24
CA TYR A 122 -10.45 15.25 -22.42
C TYR A 122 -10.47 13.74 -22.13
N ASN A 123 -9.31 13.16 -21.82
CA ASN A 123 -9.21 11.78 -21.40
C ASN A 123 -9.87 11.72 -20.03
N LYS A 124 -11.00 11.00 -19.98
CA LYS A 124 -11.67 10.56 -18.75
C LYS A 124 -10.57 10.26 -17.74
N ARG A 125 -10.43 11.13 -16.73
CA ARG A 125 -9.40 10.96 -15.72
C ARG A 125 -9.71 9.62 -15.07
N GLU A 126 -8.91 8.60 -15.36
CA GLU A 126 -8.94 7.37 -14.60
C GLU A 126 -8.62 7.79 -13.17
N ALA A 127 -9.67 7.88 -12.35
CA ALA A 127 -9.53 8.24 -10.96
C ALA A 127 -8.63 7.17 -10.34
N HIS A 128 -7.41 7.58 -9.99
CA HIS A 128 -6.45 6.67 -9.39
C HIS A 128 -7.07 6.17 -8.08
N PRO A 129 -7.35 4.86 -7.95
CA PRO A 129 -7.97 4.33 -6.75
C PRO A 129 -7.07 4.59 -5.54
N TYR A 130 -7.63 5.09 -4.43
CA TYR A 130 -6.89 5.30 -3.18
C TYR A 130 -6.19 4.02 -2.68
N ILE A 131 -6.79 2.84 -2.88
CA ILE A 131 -6.17 1.57 -2.49
C ILE A 131 -4.84 1.27 -3.19
N ASP A 132 -4.57 1.92 -4.32
CA ASP A 132 -3.31 1.74 -5.03
C ASP A 132 -2.18 2.60 -4.42
N ASP A 133 -2.51 3.55 -3.51
CA ASP A 133 -1.54 4.24 -2.66
C ASP A 133 -1.02 3.27 -1.58
N GLU A 134 0.29 3.27 -1.36
CA GLU A 134 0.98 2.29 -0.51
C GLU A 134 0.62 2.45 0.97
N ASP A 135 0.58 3.68 1.47
CA ASP A 135 0.28 3.96 2.88
C ASP A 135 -1.14 3.51 3.25
N ILE A 136 -2.11 3.77 2.36
CA ILE A 136 -3.51 3.35 2.53
C ILE A 136 -3.60 1.83 2.52
N ARG A 137 -2.88 1.19 1.59
CA ARG A 137 -2.83 -0.26 1.46
C ARG A 137 -2.22 -0.92 2.70
N ASN A 138 -1.13 -0.37 3.20
CA ASN A 138 -0.41 -0.87 4.36
C ASN A 138 -1.22 -0.63 5.64
N GLY A 139 -1.78 0.56 5.84
CA GLY A 139 -2.65 0.85 6.97
C GLY A 139 -3.89 -0.05 6.98
N LEU A 140 -4.51 -0.28 5.82
CA LEU A 140 -5.65 -1.19 5.71
C LEU A 140 -5.27 -2.64 6.03
N ARG A 141 -4.13 -3.13 5.53
CA ARG A 141 -3.61 -4.47 5.90
C ARG A 141 -3.36 -4.58 7.39
N GLU A 142 -2.65 -3.62 7.96
CA GLU A 142 -2.32 -3.62 9.39
C GLU A 142 -3.58 -3.61 10.27
N TYR A 143 -4.59 -2.81 9.91
CA TYR A 143 -5.87 -2.79 10.60
C TYR A 143 -6.57 -4.16 10.55
N ILE A 144 -6.63 -4.77 9.36
CA ILE A 144 -7.27 -6.07 9.19
C ILE A 144 -6.49 -7.14 9.96
N ASP A 145 -5.17 -7.18 9.86
CA ASP A 145 -4.31 -8.14 10.56
C ASP A 145 -4.45 -8.00 12.08
N ARG A 146 -4.48 -6.77 12.59
CA ARG A 146 -4.74 -6.48 13.99
C ARG A 146 -6.09 -7.01 14.44
N ARG A 147 -7.15 -6.83 13.63
CA ARG A 147 -8.50 -7.30 13.94
C ARG A 147 -8.71 -8.80 13.76
N LEU A 148 -7.91 -9.47 12.93
CA LEU A 148 -8.02 -10.91 12.69
C LEU A 148 -7.13 -11.73 13.62
N TYR A 149 -5.85 -11.37 13.77
CA TYR A 149 -4.87 -12.17 14.51
C TYR A 149 -4.83 -11.86 16.01
N ARG A 150 -5.13 -10.62 16.42
CA ARG A 150 -5.13 -10.22 17.84
C ARG A 150 -6.51 -10.26 18.49
N ARG A 151 -7.46 -10.94 17.85
CA ARG A 151 -8.85 -10.99 18.29
C ARG A 151 -8.99 -11.78 19.59
N LYS A 152 -9.57 -11.19 20.62
CA LYS A 152 -10.02 -11.92 21.82
C LYS A 152 -11.16 -12.87 21.45
N ARG A 153 -11.28 -14.00 22.16
CA ARG A 153 -12.28 -15.06 21.88
C ARG A 153 -13.71 -14.51 21.75
N ASP A 154 -14.04 -13.45 22.50
CA ASP A 154 -15.38 -12.89 22.60
C ASP A 154 -15.67 -11.71 21.67
N GLU A 155 -14.67 -11.21 20.93
CA GLU A 155 -14.91 -10.08 20.02
C GLU A 155 -15.72 -10.52 18.79
N PRO A 156 -16.60 -9.69 18.22
CA PRO A 156 -17.33 -10.04 17.01
C PRO A 156 -16.40 -10.23 15.81
N ARG A 157 -16.82 -11.07 14.86
CA ARG A 157 -16.11 -11.24 13.57
C ARG A 157 -16.05 -9.88 12.85
N LEU A 158 -14.88 -9.55 12.28
CA LEU A 158 -14.70 -8.34 11.49
C LEU A 158 -15.73 -8.30 10.36
N ARG A 159 -16.49 -7.20 10.27
CA ARG A 159 -17.47 -6.96 9.19
C ARG A 159 -16.93 -5.89 8.24
N ILE A 160 -17.36 -5.92 6.98
CA ILE A 160 -17.02 -4.89 5.98
C ILE A 160 -17.46 -3.50 6.47
N ALA A 161 -18.57 -3.43 7.23
CA ALA A 161 -19.05 -2.18 7.82
C ALA A 161 -18.06 -1.58 8.83
N ASP A 162 -17.35 -2.42 9.61
CA ASP A 162 -16.37 -1.96 10.59
C ASP A 162 -15.14 -1.39 9.87
N VAL A 163 -14.67 -2.09 8.83
CA VAL A 163 -13.56 -1.63 7.98
C VAL A 163 -13.93 -0.33 7.26
N GLN A 164 -15.15 -0.25 6.72
CA GLN A 164 -15.64 0.98 6.06
C GLN A 164 -15.65 2.16 7.03
N LYS A 165 -16.16 1.94 8.25
CA LYS A 165 -16.21 2.96 9.29
C LYS A 165 -14.79 3.44 9.61
N TRP A 166 -13.88 2.53 9.91
CA TRP A 166 -12.48 2.86 10.21
C TRP A 166 -11.77 3.60 9.06
N ILE A 167 -11.99 3.21 7.80
CA ILE A 167 -11.40 3.91 6.66
C ILE A 167 -11.88 5.37 6.61
N ASN A 168 -13.18 5.61 6.79
CA ASN A 168 -13.76 6.94 6.65
C ASN A 168 -13.49 7.83 7.88
N ASP A 169 -13.54 7.24 9.08
CA ASP A 169 -13.48 7.97 10.35
C ASP A 169 -12.03 8.16 10.84
N ASP A 170 -11.13 7.23 10.53
CA ASP A 170 -9.76 7.22 11.02
C ASP A 170 -8.73 7.37 9.91
N LEU A 171 -8.67 6.42 8.95
CA LEU A 171 -7.57 6.35 7.98
C LEU A 171 -7.55 7.54 7.00
N LEU A 172 -8.72 7.93 6.48
CA LEU A 172 -8.87 8.94 5.42
C LEU A 172 -9.75 10.10 5.84
N LYS A 173 -9.90 10.34 7.15
CA LYS A 173 -10.75 11.40 7.70
C LYS A 173 -10.47 12.77 7.08
N GLU A 174 -9.19 13.12 6.97
CA GLU A 174 -8.76 14.42 6.44
C GLU A 174 -8.93 14.51 4.92
N GLU A 175 -8.60 13.44 4.19
CA GLU A 175 -8.73 13.39 2.72
C GLU A 175 -10.20 13.40 2.27
N LEU A 176 -11.09 12.90 3.11
CA LEU A 176 -12.52 12.83 2.83
C LEU A 176 -13.31 14.01 3.39
N ALA A 177 -12.66 14.99 4.03
CA ALA A 177 -13.34 16.15 4.60
C ALA A 177 -14.17 16.88 3.52
N GLY A 178 -15.50 16.91 3.70
CA GLY A 178 -16.44 17.52 2.75
C GLY A 178 -16.82 16.64 1.55
N THR A 179 -16.37 15.39 1.48
CA THR A 179 -16.74 14.45 0.43
C THR A 179 -17.59 13.30 0.98
N ARG A 180 -18.33 12.62 0.11
CA ARG A 180 -19.01 11.37 0.49
C ARG A 180 -17.95 10.30 0.70
N GLY A 181 -17.87 9.78 1.92
CA GLY A 181 -16.97 8.66 2.26
C GLY A 181 -17.22 7.41 1.42
N PHE A 182 -16.32 6.44 1.53
CA PHE A 182 -16.37 5.24 0.69
C PHE A 182 -17.56 4.35 1.05
N SER A 183 -18.20 3.81 0.01
CA SER A 183 -19.29 2.83 0.16
C SER A 183 -18.74 1.45 0.59
N ARG A 184 -19.60 0.63 1.22
CA ARG A 184 -19.27 -0.79 1.52
C ARG A 184 -18.81 -1.56 0.28
N ARG A 185 -19.42 -1.29 -0.88
CA ARG A 185 -19.05 -1.94 -2.15
C ARG A 185 -17.63 -1.58 -2.58
N THR A 186 -17.23 -0.32 -2.42
CA THR A 186 -15.87 0.15 -2.72
C THR A 186 -14.87 -0.52 -1.79
N VAL A 187 -15.13 -0.49 -0.48
CA VAL A 187 -14.27 -1.11 0.54
C VAL A 187 -14.14 -2.62 0.31
N HIS A 188 -15.24 -3.31 -0.03
CA HIS A 188 -15.20 -4.74 -0.37
C HIS A 188 -14.27 -5.03 -1.56
N LYS A 189 -14.32 -4.22 -2.63
CA LYS A 189 -13.39 -4.36 -3.76
C LYS A 189 -11.93 -4.10 -3.35
N TRP A 190 -11.69 -3.17 -2.44
CA TRP A 190 -10.34 -2.91 -1.92
C TRP A 190 -9.82 -4.11 -1.13
N MET A 191 -10.64 -4.69 -0.26
CA MET A 191 -10.27 -5.91 0.45
C MET A 191 -9.96 -7.07 -0.51
N GLN A 192 -10.75 -7.23 -1.58
CA GLN A 192 -10.46 -8.22 -2.63
C GLN A 192 -9.11 -7.98 -3.32
N LYS A 193 -8.77 -6.72 -3.61
CA LYS A 193 -7.45 -6.34 -4.17
C LYS A 193 -6.29 -6.62 -3.22
N LEU A 194 -6.53 -6.69 -1.92
CA LEU A 194 -5.54 -7.06 -0.90
C LEU A 194 -5.44 -8.58 -0.69
N ASP A 195 -6.06 -9.39 -1.56
CA ASP A 195 -6.19 -10.83 -1.43
C ASP A 195 -6.97 -11.31 -0.19
N PHE A 196 -7.74 -10.42 0.47
CA PHE A 196 -8.66 -10.83 1.53
C PHE A 196 -9.88 -11.53 0.92
N ARG A 197 -9.85 -12.87 0.96
CA ARG A 197 -10.99 -13.71 0.58
C ARG A 197 -11.91 -13.94 1.77
N TRP A 198 -13.06 -13.27 1.77
CA TRP A 198 -14.11 -13.43 2.79
C TRP A 198 -14.62 -14.88 2.94
N SER A 199 -14.45 -15.71 1.90
CA SER A 199 -15.05 -17.04 1.78
C SER A 199 -14.25 -18.19 2.39
N ARG A 200 -13.10 -17.97 3.05
CA ARG A 200 -12.29 -19.09 3.61
C ARG A 200 -12.16 -19.18 5.13
N HIS A 201 -12.58 -18.20 5.92
CA HIS A 201 -12.65 -18.35 7.40
C HIS A 201 -13.97 -19.01 7.87
N ARG A 202 -14.42 -20.05 7.17
CA ARG A 202 -15.59 -20.84 7.58
C ARG A 202 -15.28 -22.24 8.08
N LYS A 203 -14.01 -22.63 8.21
CA LYS A 203 -13.65 -23.87 8.89
C LYS A 203 -12.77 -23.56 10.09
N TRP A 204 -13.37 -23.72 11.27
CA TRP A 204 -12.74 -24.54 12.29
C TRP A 204 -12.28 -25.82 11.59
N VAL A 205 -11.01 -25.88 11.21
CA VAL A 205 -10.33 -27.16 11.27
C VAL A 205 -10.16 -27.33 12.77
N ASP A 206 -11.09 -28.03 13.40
CA ASP A 206 -10.79 -28.68 14.66
C ASP A 206 -9.59 -29.58 14.36
N VAL A 207 -8.39 -29.06 14.63
CA VAL A 207 -7.19 -29.87 14.85
C VAL A 207 -7.25 -30.30 16.31
N ASP A 208 -8.40 -30.80 16.75
CA ASP A 208 -8.47 -31.60 17.94
C ASP A 208 -8.49 -33.05 17.45
N GLY A 209 -7.41 -33.77 17.73
CA GLY A 209 -7.19 -35.15 17.29
C GLY A 209 -8.20 -36.17 17.85
N HIS A 210 -9.35 -35.73 18.36
CA HIS A 210 -10.39 -36.56 18.96
C HIS A 210 -11.30 -37.28 17.94
N ASN A 211 -11.26 -36.91 16.65
CA ASN A 211 -12.01 -37.62 15.58
C ASN A 211 -11.11 -38.53 14.72
N ARG A 212 -9.90 -38.81 15.20
CA ARG A 212 -8.97 -39.73 14.55
C ARG A 212 -9.44 -41.18 14.81
N PRO A 213 -9.59 -42.03 13.79
CA PRO A 213 -10.15 -43.39 13.96
C PRO A 213 -9.29 -44.29 14.87
N ASP A 214 -8.02 -43.94 15.09
CA ASP A 214 -7.09 -44.53 16.06
C ASP A 214 -7.38 -44.16 17.52
N VAL A 215 -8.08 -43.04 17.77
CA VAL A 215 -8.41 -42.55 19.12
C VAL A 215 -9.81 -42.99 19.56
N VAL A 216 -10.73 -43.18 18.61
CA VAL A 216 -12.05 -43.79 18.87
C VAL A 216 -11.89 -45.31 18.88
N THR A 217 -11.17 -45.84 19.87
CA THR A 217 -11.22 -47.30 20.11
C THR A 217 -12.65 -47.62 20.55
N PRO A 218 -13.42 -48.44 19.83
CA PRO A 218 -14.73 -48.84 20.29
C PRO A 218 -14.52 -49.59 21.60
N ARG A 219 -15.08 -49.08 22.72
CA ARG A 219 -15.16 -49.90 23.92
C ARG A 219 -15.84 -51.21 23.51
N PRO A 220 -15.20 -52.38 23.69
CA PRO A 220 -15.85 -53.64 23.41
C PRO A 220 -17.12 -53.65 24.24
N ARG A 221 -18.28 -53.64 23.58
CA ARG A 221 -19.56 -53.85 24.25
C ARG A 221 -19.44 -55.22 24.88
N GLY A 222 -19.35 -55.24 26.21
CA GLY A 222 -19.40 -56.46 26.98
C GLY A 222 -20.58 -57.27 26.47
N ARG A 223 -20.29 -58.51 26.08
CA ARG A 223 -21.31 -59.56 25.95
C ARG A 223 -22.06 -59.56 27.28
N ASN A 224 -23.26 -59.01 27.30
CA ASN A 224 -24.23 -59.37 28.31
C ASN A 224 -24.41 -60.88 28.14
N GLY A 225 -24.03 -61.62 29.18
CA GLY A 225 -24.12 -63.05 29.20
C GLY A 225 -25.57 -63.48 29.06
N ASP A 226 -25.88 -64.15 27.96
CA ASP A 226 -27.03 -65.04 27.87
C ASP A 226 -26.72 -66.26 28.75
N GLY A 227 -26.94 -66.07 30.05
CA GLY A 227 -26.97 -67.11 31.06
C GLY A 227 -28.21 -67.97 30.86
N ASN A 228 -28.02 -69.01 30.07
CA ASN A 228 -28.90 -70.14 29.83
C ASN A 228 -29.40 -70.74 31.17
N ASN A 229 -30.68 -70.58 31.49
CA ASN A 229 -31.34 -71.24 32.61
C ASN A 229 -32.17 -72.40 32.04
N GLN A 230 -31.59 -73.60 31.98
CA GLN A 230 -32.34 -74.83 31.69
C GLN A 230 -32.87 -75.44 33.00
N PRO A 231 -34.14 -75.87 33.05
CA PRO A 231 -34.67 -76.63 34.17
C PRO A 231 -34.43 -78.13 33.96
N GLN A 232 -33.83 -78.80 34.96
CA GLN A 232 -34.08 -80.21 35.27
C GLN A 232 -33.96 -80.43 36.77
#